data_AF-A0AAV9Z1X3-F1
#
_entry.id   AF-A0AAV9Z1X3-F1
#
_cell.length_a   1.000
_cell.length_b   1.000
_cell.length_c   1.000
_cell.angle_alpha   90.00
_cell.angle_beta   90.00
_cell.angle_gamma   90.00
#
_symmetry.space_group_name_H-M   'P 1'
#
loop_
_entity.id
_entity.type
_entity.pdbx_description
1 polymer ?
#
loop_
_entity_poly.entity_id
_entity_poly.type
_entity_poly.pdbx_seq_one_letter_code
_entity_poly.pdbx_strand_id
1 'polypeptide(L)'
;MADVIPLMYNHPQSRPKLKFPDTCIPPSAKRASGSSETTVETDTASTAASGVSTDAGGAKRKKGPETHVEVADFDGDRVLSNSILFMMEFGWWTENYAIPEGDIGRVIVIFKIYIFTFAGKANQNYMCYMLDLYALLEYECSPALKHTLLSNYLLNRFAEWSNKWIIGTAKKRGGEFDDKYFRKTIAPNARHFLEIKEDVESASDLKRRSKSHTSPHLRDETKILLRMYKEEELHSLHSGRSMGHAAVNRFDRGYQRLEGGKLSDYLKKSKEFASVLATTEKLRRLVDGQTMNVDSSSSPPPPPDLQALTPSNPTLQPLPHPFAPTILCTASRAASDAVQEWDEEDHSNDKLTSGSDLTVTTDPGNGQMSGDWYEEHEFPEALMNMNEDEVHNSDDEDDLPPSKDVDSDDSGEE
;
A
#
# COMPACT_ATOMS: atom_id res chain seq x y z
N MET A 1 19.32 42.29 -12.97
CA MET A 1 19.22 41.25 -14.02
C MET A 1 17.86 40.59 -13.88
N ALA A 2 16.86 41.33 -14.34
CA ALA A 2 15.54 40.82 -14.65
C ALA A 2 15.55 40.52 -16.16
N ASP A 3 14.62 39.66 -16.57
CA ASP A 3 14.24 39.27 -17.93
C ASP A 3 14.72 37.90 -18.43
N VAL A 4 13.72 37.23 -19.03
CA VAL A 4 13.77 36.16 -20.02
C VAL A 4 13.75 34.71 -19.49
N ILE A 5 12.55 34.21 -19.19
CA ILE A 5 12.09 32.90 -19.71
C ILE A 5 10.63 33.07 -20.20
N PRO A 6 10.30 32.70 -21.46
CA PRO A 6 8.97 32.93 -22.03
C PRO A 6 7.94 31.89 -21.59
N LEU A 7 6.73 32.39 -21.30
CA LEU A 7 5.48 31.64 -21.19
C LEU A 7 5.20 30.84 -22.46
N MET A 8 5.22 29.51 -22.36
CA MET A 8 4.41 28.63 -23.21
C MET A 8 3.21 28.14 -22.41
N TYR A 9 2.15 28.96 -22.40
CA TYR A 9 0.79 28.52 -22.11
C TYR A 9 -0.09 29.02 -23.27
N ASN A 10 -0.27 28.15 -24.27
CA ASN A 10 -1.18 28.42 -25.37
C ASN A 10 -2.55 27.81 -25.06
N HIS A 11 -3.49 28.73 -24.86
CA HIS A 11 -4.94 28.72 -25.07
C HIS A 11 -5.85 27.59 -24.55
N PRO A 12 -6.97 27.94 -23.89
CA PRO A 12 -8.03 27.00 -23.56
C PRO A 12 -8.84 26.69 -24.83
N GLN A 13 -8.88 25.42 -25.23
CA GLN A 13 -9.94 24.99 -26.13
C GLN A 13 -11.27 25.13 -25.41
N SER A 14 -12.15 25.95 -25.99
CA SER A 14 -13.55 26.09 -25.64
C SER A 14 -14.20 24.70 -25.60
N ARG A 15 -14.56 24.23 -24.40
CA ARG A 15 -15.42 23.05 -24.26
C ARG A 15 -16.76 23.36 -24.93
N PRO A 16 -17.28 22.50 -25.82
CA PRO A 16 -18.65 22.64 -26.30
C PRO A 16 -19.59 22.51 -25.09
N LYS A 17 -20.48 23.49 -24.93
CA LYS A 17 -21.61 23.38 -23.99
C LYS A 17 -22.47 22.21 -24.44
N LEU A 18 -22.38 21.07 -23.73
CA LEU A 18 -23.37 20.00 -23.85
C LEU A 18 -24.72 20.60 -23.42
N LYS A 19 -25.58 20.89 -24.39
CA LYS A 19 -27.00 21.11 -24.14
C LYS A 19 -27.62 19.73 -23.94
N PHE A 20 -28.02 19.43 -22.72
CA PHE A 20 -28.94 18.32 -22.48
C PHE A 20 -30.31 18.72 -23.06
N PRO A 21 -30.99 17.82 -23.79
CA PRO A 21 -32.36 18.07 -24.21
C PRO A 21 -33.27 18.07 -22.97
N ASP A 22 -33.87 19.23 -22.71
CA ASP A 22 -35.05 19.35 -21.85
C ASP A 22 -36.21 18.59 -22.51
N THR A 23 -36.43 17.33 -22.16
CA THR A 23 -37.75 16.66 -22.24
C THR A 23 -37.64 15.22 -21.74
N CYS A 24 -38.19 14.97 -20.56
CA CYS A 24 -39.04 13.81 -20.25
C CYS A 24 -39.69 14.05 -18.88
N ILE A 25 -40.67 14.96 -18.87
CA ILE A 25 -41.64 15.09 -17.78
C ILE A 25 -42.76 14.07 -18.09
N PRO A 26 -42.96 13.02 -17.30
CA PRO A 26 -44.18 12.23 -17.39
C PRO A 26 -45.38 13.04 -16.84
N PRO A 27 -46.57 12.91 -17.43
CA PRO A 27 -47.72 13.72 -17.04
C PRO A 27 -48.20 13.41 -15.63
N SER A 28 -48.42 14.47 -14.86
CA SER A 28 -48.94 14.48 -13.50
C SER A 28 -50.25 13.70 -13.37
N ALA A 29 -50.23 12.66 -12.53
CA ALA A 29 -51.45 12.14 -11.92
C ALA A 29 -51.87 13.09 -10.79
N LYS A 30 -52.96 13.82 -11.01
CA LYS A 30 -53.66 14.60 -9.99
C LYS A 30 -54.09 13.67 -8.84
N ARG A 31 -53.60 13.91 -7.62
CA ARG A 31 -54.32 13.50 -6.42
C ARG A 31 -54.46 14.70 -5.49
N ALA A 32 -55.72 14.93 -5.10
CA ALA A 32 -56.18 16.09 -4.39
C ALA A 32 -55.91 16.00 -2.88
N SER A 33 -55.77 17.20 -2.30
CA SER A 33 -56.14 17.64 -0.95
C SER A 33 -55.47 17.01 0.27
N GLY A 34 -54.83 17.88 1.05
CA GLY A 34 -54.49 17.64 2.45
C GLY A 34 -53.57 18.73 2.99
N SER A 35 -54.10 19.94 3.19
CA SER A 35 -53.39 21.06 3.81
C SER A 35 -53.13 20.79 5.30
N SER A 36 -51.88 20.89 5.73
CA SER A 36 -51.51 21.22 7.11
C SER A 36 -50.25 22.08 7.09
N GLU A 37 -50.41 23.34 7.46
CA GLU A 37 -49.34 24.27 7.81
C GLU A 37 -48.55 23.71 8.99
N THR A 38 -47.22 23.59 8.83
CA THR A 38 -46.31 23.47 9.96
C THR A 38 -45.28 24.59 9.85
N THR A 39 -45.43 25.54 10.77
CA THR A 39 -44.52 26.65 11.04
C THR A 39 -43.11 26.15 11.34
N VAL A 40 -42.13 26.65 10.58
CA VAL A 40 -40.71 26.45 10.83
C VAL A 40 -40.25 27.53 11.82
N GLU A 41 -40.12 27.16 13.09
CA GLU A 41 -39.37 27.95 14.06
C GLU A 41 -37.88 27.73 13.85
N THR A 42 -37.19 28.86 13.68
CA THR A 42 -35.73 28.97 13.58
C THR A 42 -35.23 29.31 14.97
N ASP A 43 -34.65 28.34 15.67
CA ASP A 43 -34.04 28.60 16.97
C ASP A 43 -32.51 28.64 16.92
N THR A 44 -32.07 29.77 17.43
CA THR A 44 -30.73 30.32 17.44
C THR A 44 -30.08 29.99 18.79
N ALA A 45 -28.76 29.92 18.80
CA ALA A 45 -27.86 29.69 19.92
C ALA A 45 -28.37 30.06 21.34
N SER A 46 -28.17 29.13 22.29
CA SER A 46 -28.05 29.47 23.71
C SER A 46 -26.87 28.75 24.35
N THR A 47 -26.13 29.55 25.12
CA THR A 47 -24.84 29.28 25.75
C THR A 47 -25.05 29.12 27.26
N ALA A 48 -24.23 28.25 27.87
CA ALA A 48 -23.91 28.12 29.29
C ALA A 48 -24.93 27.48 30.26
N ALA A 49 -24.54 26.34 30.83
CA ALA A 49 -24.35 26.21 32.28
C ALA A 49 -23.46 25.00 32.60
N SER A 50 -22.41 25.26 33.36
CA SER A 50 -21.43 24.31 33.86
C SER A 50 -22.02 23.53 35.04
N GLY A 51 -22.13 22.21 34.91
CA GLY A 51 -22.44 21.29 36.00
C GLY A 51 -21.33 20.26 36.10
N VAL A 52 -20.47 20.41 37.10
CA VAL A 52 -19.42 19.43 37.44
C VAL A 52 -20.11 18.23 38.10
N SER A 53 -20.37 17.18 37.34
CA SER A 53 -20.70 15.86 37.88
C SER A 53 -19.44 14.98 37.84
N THR A 54 -18.84 14.78 39.02
CA THR A 54 -17.88 13.72 39.27
C THR A 54 -18.62 12.39 39.19
N ASP A 55 -18.57 11.74 38.02
CA ASP A 55 -19.22 10.45 37.84
C ASP A 55 -18.20 9.34 37.52
N ALA A 56 -18.41 8.23 38.23
CA ALA A 56 -17.51 7.10 38.36
C ALA A 56 -17.27 6.40 37.02
N GLY A 57 -16.08 5.78 36.89
CA GLY A 57 -15.58 5.10 35.69
C GLY A 57 -16.42 3.90 35.24
N GLY A 58 -17.61 4.16 34.72
CA GLY A 58 -18.39 3.19 33.96
C GLY A 58 -17.77 2.96 32.60
N ALA A 59 -17.34 1.73 32.32
CA ALA A 59 -16.88 1.32 31.00
C ALA A 59 -17.95 1.67 29.96
N LYS A 60 -17.68 2.70 29.14
CA LYS A 60 -18.57 3.12 28.05
C LYS A 60 -18.73 1.94 27.09
N ARG A 61 -19.83 1.20 27.21
CA ARG A 61 -20.28 0.26 26.19
C ARG A 61 -20.32 1.03 24.87
N LYS A 62 -19.53 0.59 23.89
CA LYS A 62 -19.53 1.18 22.55
C LYS A 62 -20.96 1.06 22.00
N LYS A 63 -21.67 2.20 21.88
CA LYS A 63 -22.96 2.26 21.17
C LYS A 63 -22.73 1.62 19.80
N GLY A 64 -23.59 0.67 19.42
CA GLY A 64 -23.51 0.04 18.11
C GLY A 64 -23.55 1.09 16.98
N PRO A 65 -23.14 0.73 15.75
CA PRO A 65 -23.24 1.64 14.61
C PRO A 65 -24.69 2.12 14.48
N GLU A 66 -24.87 3.44 14.38
CA GLU A 66 -26.17 4.06 14.25
C GLU A 66 -26.73 3.75 12.85
N THR A 67 -27.92 3.14 12.79
CA THR A 67 -28.63 2.87 11.54
C THR A 67 -28.98 4.20 10.88
N HIS A 68 -28.63 4.35 9.61
CA HIS A 68 -29.00 5.53 8.84
C HIS A 68 -30.51 5.55 8.59
N VAL A 69 -31.14 6.68 8.89
CA VAL A 69 -32.57 6.92 8.62
C VAL A 69 -32.64 7.90 7.46
N GLU A 70 -33.31 7.49 6.38
CA GLU A 70 -33.54 8.35 5.23
C GLU A 70 -34.50 9.49 5.59
N VAL A 71 -34.39 10.60 4.85
CA VAL A 71 -35.33 11.72 4.98
C VAL A 71 -36.71 11.29 4.47
N ALA A 72 -37.78 11.87 5.00
CA ALA A 72 -39.12 11.68 4.44
C ALA A 72 -39.12 12.01 2.94
N ASP A 73 -39.84 11.20 2.16
CA ASP A 73 -39.92 11.32 0.69
C ASP A 73 -38.59 11.10 -0.06
N PHE A 74 -37.65 10.34 0.53
CA PHE A 74 -36.46 9.89 -0.20
C PHE A 74 -36.85 9.02 -1.41
N ASP A 75 -36.61 9.54 -2.60
CA ASP A 75 -36.90 8.90 -3.90
C ASP A 75 -35.64 8.31 -4.57
N GLY A 76 -34.47 8.50 -3.95
CA GLY A 76 -33.18 8.02 -4.45
C GLY A 76 -32.94 6.53 -4.22
N ASP A 77 -31.75 6.07 -4.61
CA ASP A 77 -31.29 4.69 -4.37
C ASP A 77 -30.00 4.71 -3.56
N ARG A 78 -30.13 4.45 -2.25
CA ARG A 78 -29.01 4.46 -1.32
C ARG A 78 -28.08 3.27 -1.55
N VAL A 79 -28.64 2.11 -1.89
CA VAL A 79 -27.86 0.89 -2.11
C VAL A 79 -26.98 1.05 -3.35
N LEU A 80 -27.54 1.56 -4.44
CA LEU A 80 -26.77 1.88 -5.64
C LEU A 80 -25.69 2.93 -5.35
N SER A 81 -26.03 4.02 -4.66
CA SER A 81 -25.06 5.06 -4.27
C SER A 81 -23.89 4.48 -3.44
N ASN A 82 -24.19 3.62 -2.47
CA ASN A 82 -23.16 2.95 -1.68
C ASN A 82 -22.29 2.02 -2.55
N SER A 83 -22.89 1.30 -3.50
CA SER A 83 -22.15 0.40 -4.40
C SER A 83 -21.19 1.18 -5.30
N ILE A 84 -21.61 2.34 -5.83
CA ILE A 84 -20.76 3.22 -6.65
C ILE A 84 -19.56 3.70 -5.83
N LEU A 85 -19.80 4.15 -4.60
CA LEU A 85 -18.73 4.58 -3.71
C LEU A 85 -17.78 3.43 -3.35
N PHE A 86 -18.32 2.24 -3.10
CA PHE A 86 -17.52 1.04 -2.85
C PHE A 86 -16.64 0.69 -4.06
N MET A 87 -17.21 0.63 -5.26
CA MET A 87 -16.45 0.33 -6.49
C MET A 87 -15.38 1.37 -6.78
N MET A 88 -15.65 2.65 -6.50
CA MET A 88 -14.66 3.72 -6.60
C MET A 88 -13.52 3.55 -5.60
N GLU A 89 -13.81 3.34 -4.31
CA GLU A 89 -12.77 3.09 -3.28
C GLU A 89 -11.97 1.80 -3.59
N PHE A 90 -12.64 0.76 -4.06
CA PHE A 90 -12.01 -0.50 -4.47
C PHE A 90 -11.10 -0.32 -5.68
N GLY A 91 -11.53 0.46 -6.69
CA GLY A 91 -10.71 0.79 -7.85
C GLY A 91 -9.40 1.48 -7.44
N TRP A 92 -9.46 2.44 -6.51
CA TRP A 92 -8.24 3.06 -5.97
C TRP A 92 -7.37 2.07 -5.18
N TRP A 93 -8.00 1.13 -4.47
CA TRP A 93 -7.27 0.10 -3.76
C TRP A 93 -6.55 -0.87 -4.72
N THR A 94 -7.18 -1.26 -5.82
CA THR A 94 -6.55 -2.09 -6.85
C THR A 94 -5.39 -1.38 -7.53
N GLU A 95 -5.46 -0.06 -7.68
CA GLU A 95 -4.33 0.71 -8.19
C GLU A 95 -3.10 0.60 -7.26
N ASN A 96 -3.23 0.26 -5.98
CA ASN A 96 -2.06 0.01 -5.12
C ASN A 96 -1.19 -1.16 -5.61
N TYR A 97 -1.70 -2.03 -6.50
CA TYR A 97 -0.88 -3.06 -7.16
C TYR A 97 0.18 -2.46 -8.12
N ALA A 98 0.07 -1.18 -8.47
CA ALA A 98 1.14 -0.46 -9.18
C ALA A 98 2.45 -0.39 -8.35
N ILE A 99 2.36 -0.34 -7.02
CA ILE A 99 3.54 -0.35 -6.13
C ILE A 99 4.38 -1.61 -6.38
N PRO A 100 3.81 -2.83 -6.27
CA PRO A 100 4.54 -4.04 -6.56
C PRO A 100 5.01 -4.20 -8.02
N GLU A 101 4.30 -3.63 -8.99
CA GLU A 101 4.70 -3.64 -10.41
C GLU A 101 5.84 -2.66 -10.71
N GLY A 102 6.09 -1.74 -9.78
CA GLY A 102 7.08 -0.70 -9.96
C GLY A 102 6.62 0.47 -10.83
N ASP A 103 5.32 0.60 -11.09
CA ASP A 103 4.77 1.75 -11.81
C ASP A 103 4.57 2.93 -10.83
N ILE A 104 5.69 3.63 -10.58
CA ILE A 104 5.69 4.78 -9.68
C ILE A 104 4.82 5.93 -10.21
N GLY A 105 4.62 6.03 -11.52
CA GLY A 105 3.77 7.04 -12.13
C GLY A 105 2.32 6.90 -11.64
N ARG A 106 1.78 5.69 -11.71
CA ARG A 106 0.45 5.36 -11.16
C ARG A 106 0.37 5.58 -9.66
N VAL A 107 1.39 5.19 -8.89
CA VAL A 107 1.42 5.41 -7.43
C VAL A 107 1.27 6.89 -7.06
N ILE A 108 1.94 7.79 -7.76
CA ILE A 108 1.81 9.23 -7.52
C ILE A 108 0.40 9.75 -7.84
N VAL A 109 -0.27 9.19 -8.86
CA VAL A 109 -1.68 9.53 -9.16
C VAL A 109 -2.59 9.10 -8.01
N ILE A 110 -2.40 7.89 -7.46
CA ILE A 110 -3.17 7.41 -6.30
C ILE A 110 -2.93 8.29 -5.07
N PHE A 111 -1.69 8.72 -4.83
CA PHE A 111 -1.38 9.59 -3.69
C PHE A 111 -2.14 10.92 -3.75
N LYS A 112 -2.31 11.50 -4.95
CA LYS A 112 -3.16 12.69 -5.14
C LYS A 112 -4.59 12.42 -4.70
N ILE A 113 -5.16 11.26 -5.05
CA ILE A 113 -6.52 10.87 -4.64
C ILE A 113 -6.58 10.68 -3.11
N TYR A 114 -5.58 10.05 -2.53
CA TYR A 114 -5.52 9.81 -1.08
C TYR A 114 -5.42 11.08 -0.25
N ILE A 115 -4.83 12.17 -0.75
CA ILE A 115 -4.85 13.47 -0.06
C ILE A 115 -6.30 13.88 0.24
N PHE A 116 -7.19 13.82 -0.75
CA PHE A 116 -8.61 14.13 -0.56
C PHE A 116 -9.28 13.11 0.36
N THR A 117 -9.10 11.81 0.11
CA THR A 117 -9.73 10.77 0.93
C THR A 117 -9.33 10.85 2.41
N PHE A 118 -8.07 11.17 2.73
CA PHE A 118 -7.61 11.36 4.11
C PHE A 118 -8.09 12.69 4.71
N ALA A 119 -8.19 13.77 3.93
CA ALA A 119 -8.80 15.02 4.38
C ALA A 119 -10.27 14.81 4.83
N GLY A 120 -10.99 13.91 4.15
CA GLY A 120 -12.36 13.54 4.50
C GLY A 120 -12.49 12.69 5.78
N LYS A 121 -11.40 12.07 6.24
CA LYS A 121 -11.35 11.28 7.47
C LYS A 121 -11.01 12.14 8.70
N ALA A 122 -11.14 11.55 9.89
CA ALA A 122 -10.72 12.21 11.13
C ALA A 122 -9.18 12.22 11.31
N ASN A 123 -8.45 11.37 10.57
CA ASN A 123 -7.01 11.24 10.71
C ASN A 123 -6.27 12.21 9.78
N GLN A 124 -5.96 13.39 10.33
CA GLN A 124 -5.33 14.49 9.60
C GLN A 124 -3.81 14.27 9.38
N ASN A 125 -3.17 13.40 10.16
CA ASN A 125 -1.72 13.21 10.09
C ASN A 125 -1.30 12.60 8.74
N TYR A 126 -2.07 11.62 8.24
CA TYR A 126 -1.80 11.04 6.93
C TYR A 126 -2.04 12.03 5.79
N MET A 127 -3.02 12.92 5.92
CA MET A 127 -3.27 13.96 4.93
C MET A 127 -2.09 14.95 4.87
N CYS A 128 -1.60 15.43 6.01
CA CYS A 128 -0.41 16.29 6.06
C CYS A 128 0.81 15.58 5.45
N TYR A 129 1.09 14.34 5.85
CA TYR A 129 2.19 13.57 5.30
C TYR A 129 2.12 13.43 3.78
N MET A 130 0.94 13.14 3.22
CA MET A 130 0.76 13.02 1.77
C MET A 130 0.90 14.37 1.06
N LEU A 131 0.46 15.48 1.69
CA LEU A 131 0.68 16.82 1.17
C LEU A 131 2.17 17.20 1.19
N ASP A 132 2.89 16.90 2.28
CA ASP A 132 4.32 17.15 2.42
C ASP A 132 5.08 16.36 1.34
N LEU A 133 4.78 15.08 1.17
CA LEU A 133 5.38 14.24 0.13
C LEU A 133 5.08 14.76 -1.28
N TYR A 134 3.82 15.14 -1.55
CA TYR A 134 3.45 15.70 -2.84
C TYR A 134 4.15 17.02 -3.12
N ALA A 135 4.23 17.91 -2.13
CA ALA A 135 4.90 19.19 -2.27
C ALA A 135 6.41 19.04 -2.47
N LEU A 136 7.03 18.14 -1.72
CA LEU A 136 8.43 17.75 -1.88
C LEU A 136 8.70 17.29 -3.32
N LEU A 137 7.88 16.39 -3.85
CA LEU A 137 8.09 15.79 -5.17
C LEU A 137 7.83 16.76 -6.33
N GLU A 138 6.86 17.68 -6.21
CA GLU A 138 6.48 18.57 -7.31
C GLU A 138 7.09 19.97 -7.27
N TYR A 139 7.37 20.51 -6.09
CA TYR A 139 7.80 21.90 -5.96
C TYR A 139 9.23 22.05 -5.43
N GLU A 140 9.74 21.08 -4.67
CA GLU A 140 11.06 21.21 -4.01
C GLU A 140 12.14 20.36 -4.67
N CYS A 141 11.79 19.18 -5.18
CA CYS A 141 12.75 18.29 -5.81
C CYS A 141 13.15 18.80 -7.20
N SER A 142 14.47 18.84 -7.45
CA SER A 142 14.97 18.95 -8.82
C SER A 142 14.52 17.72 -9.64
N PRO A 143 14.39 17.82 -10.98
CA PRO A 143 13.99 16.67 -11.80
C PRO A 143 14.88 15.43 -11.59
N ALA A 144 16.20 15.64 -11.40
CA ALA A 144 17.14 14.57 -11.09
C ALA A 144 16.86 13.94 -9.71
N LEU A 145 16.67 14.76 -8.67
CA LEU A 145 16.35 14.25 -7.33
C LEU A 145 14.98 13.55 -7.30
N LYS A 146 13.97 14.11 -7.97
CA LYS A 146 12.65 13.49 -8.11
C LYS A 146 12.79 12.12 -8.77
N HIS A 147 13.49 12.03 -9.90
CA HIS A 147 13.74 10.76 -10.57
C HIS A 147 14.45 9.77 -9.63
N THR A 148 15.51 10.18 -8.94
CA THR A 148 16.23 9.32 -7.98
C THR A 148 15.36 8.89 -6.81
N LEU A 149 14.55 9.78 -6.25
CA LEU A 149 13.62 9.45 -5.16
C LEU A 149 12.55 8.48 -5.65
N LEU A 150 11.96 8.71 -6.81
CA LEU A 150 10.94 7.83 -7.38
C LEU A 150 11.51 6.47 -7.78
N SER A 151 12.72 6.43 -8.37
CA SER A 151 13.41 5.17 -8.67
C SER A 151 13.83 4.41 -7.41
N ASN A 152 14.11 5.11 -6.32
CA ASN A 152 14.39 4.50 -5.02
C ASN A 152 13.13 4.19 -4.21
N TYR A 153 12.00 4.85 -4.47
CA TYR A 153 10.72 4.48 -3.89
C TYR A 153 10.29 3.09 -4.36
N LEU A 154 10.78 2.72 -5.55
CA LEU A 154 10.74 1.38 -6.11
C LEU A 154 11.80 0.45 -5.53
N LEU A 155 12.39 0.72 -4.35
CA LEU A 155 13.40 -0.14 -3.71
C LEU A 155 12.83 -1.53 -3.41
N ASN A 156 12.88 -2.32 -4.47
CA ASN A 156 13.16 -3.72 -4.60
C ASN A 156 12.21 -4.59 -3.79
N ARG A 157 11.10 -4.97 -4.43
CA ARG A 157 10.18 -6.03 -3.99
C ARG A 157 10.93 -7.31 -3.59
N PHE A 158 12.08 -7.58 -4.22
CA PHE A 158 12.99 -8.63 -3.79
C PHE A 158 13.74 -8.27 -2.50
N ALA A 159 14.28 -7.06 -2.36
CA ALA A 159 14.95 -6.64 -1.14
C ALA A 159 14.02 -6.63 0.07
N GLU A 160 12.75 -6.23 -0.02
CA GLU A 160 11.85 -6.29 1.15
C GLU A 160 11.64 -7.72 1.63
N TRP A 161 11.42 -8.67 0.71
CA TRP A 161 11.25 -10.07 1.06
C TRP A 161 12.54 -10.66 1.63
N SER A 162 13.68 -10.41 0.97
CA SER A 162 15.01 -10.78 1.46
C SER A 162 15.30 -10.14 2.82
N ASN A 163 14.99 -8.86 3.02
CA ASN A 163 15.20 -8.13 4.28
C ASN A 163 14.33 -8.69 5.39
N LYS A 164 13.05 -8.97 5.14
CA LYS A 164 12.17 -9.63 6.13
C LYS A 164 12.71 -11.01 6.52
N TRP A 165 13.21 -11.78 5.56
CA TRP A 165 13.84 -13.07 5.83
C TRP A 165 15.13 -12.93 6.65
N ILE A 166 16.01 -11.99 6.29
CA ILE A 166 17.25 -11.69 7.02
C ILE A 166 16.94 -11.23 8.45
N ILE A 167 16.02 -10.28 8.64
CA ILE A 167 15.60 -9.77 9.95
C ILE A 167 15.03 -10.92 10.80
N GLY A 168 14.18 -11.77 10.20
CA GLY A 168 13.61 -12.92 10.90
C GLY A 168 14.68 -13.92 11.33
N THR A 169 15.68 -14.15 10.48
CA THR A 169 16.81 -15.05 10.79
C THR A 169 17.73 -14.46 11.85
N ALA A 170 17.98 -13.14 11.82
CA ALA A 170 18.75 -12.42 12.83
C ALA A 170 18.13 -12.54 14.23
N LYS A 171 16.83 -12.24 14.32
CA LYS A 171 16.08 -12.35 15.58
C LYS A 171 16.09 -13.77 16.15
N LYS A 172 15.92 -14.79 15.30
CA LYS A 172 15.96 -16.20 15.72
C LYS A 172 17.32 -16.64 16.26
N ARG A 173 18.40 -16.00 15.82
CA ARG A 173 19.77 -16.26 16.31
C ARG A 173 20.18 -15.35 17.47
N GLY A 174 19.26 -14.54 18.00
CA GLY A 174 19.55 -13.60 19.10
C GLY A 174 20.43 -12.42 18.70
N GLY A 175 20.63 -12.18 17.39
CA GLY A 175 21.41 -11.06 16.88
C GLY A 175 20.53 -9.85 16.54
N GLU A 176 21.09 -8.65 16.68
CA GLU A 176 20.47 -7.43 16.15
C GLU A 176 20.67 -7.33 14.63
N PHE A 177 19.71 -6.74 13.92
CA PHE A 177 19.79 -6.57 12.47
C PHE A 177 21.02 -5.74 12.05
N ASP A 178 21.46 -4.82 12.90
CA ASP A 178 22.63 -3.97 12.67
C ASP A 178 23.95 -4.60 13.16
N ASP A 179 23.96 -5.87 13.58
CA ASP A 179 25.20 -6.53 14.00
C ASP A 179 26.23 -6.56 12.85
N LYS A 180 27.51 -6.40 13.20
CA LYS A 180 28.64 -6.39 12.26
C LYS A 180 28.66 -7.65 11.41
N TYR A 181 28.28 -8.79 11.98
CA TYR A 181 28.14 -10.06 11.26
C TYR A 181 27.06 -9.98 10.17
N PHE A 182 25.87 -9.46 10.49
CA PHE A 182 24.79 -9.34 9.51
C PHE A 182 25.15 -8.39 8.37
N ARG A 183 25.72 -7.23 8.68
CA ARG A 183 26.13 -6.25 7.67
C ARG A 183 27.26 -6.71 6.77
N LYS A 184 28.27 -7.40 7.31
CA LYS A 184 29.48 -7.79 6.55
C LYS A 184 29.39 -9.17 5.91
N THR A 185 28.58 -10.07 6.46
CA THR A 185 28.56 -11.48 6.03
C THR A 185 27.23 -11.86 5.40
N ILE A 186 26.09 -11.50 6.02
CA ILE A 186 24.77 -11.95 5.55
C ILE A 186 24.22 -11.05 4.45
N ALA A 187 24.24 -9.72 4.64
CA ALA A 187 23.63 -8.79 3.70
C ALA A 187 24.24 -8.83 2.29
N PRO A 188 25.58 -8.88 2.11
CA PRO A 188 26.18 -8.97 0.77
C PRO A 188 25.86 -10.29 0.06
N ASN A 189 25.64 -11.37 0.83
CA ASN A 189 25.42 -12.72 0.32
C ASN A 189 23.93 -13.14 0.40
N ALA A 190 23.02 -12.21 0.63
CA ALA A 190 21.60 -12.50 0.86
C ALA A 190 20.98 -13.32 -0.29
N ARG A 191 21.36 -13.00 -1.53
CA ARG A 191 20.93 -13.73 -2.73
C ARG A 191 21.41 -15.18 -2.71
N HIS A 192 22.70 -15.41 -2.46
CA HIS A 192 23.26 -16.76 -2.38
C HIS A 192 22.64 -17.58 -1.25
N PHE A 193 22.30 -16.98 -0.10
CA PHE A 193 21.60 -17.70 0.95
C PHE A 193 20.18 -18.12 0.56
N LEU A 194 19.51 -17.34 -0.29
CA LEU A 194 18.21 -17.71 -0.84
C LEU A 194 18.34 -18.83 -1.87
N GLU A 195 19.34 -18.76 -2.74
CA GLU A 195 19.67 -19.80 -3.73
C GLU A 195 20.05 -21.12 -3.03
N ILE A 196 20.98 -21.10 -2.06
CA ILE A 196 21.39 -22.29 -1.27
C ILE A 196 20.18 -22.97 -0.63
N LYS A 197 19.20 -22.20 -0.15
CA LYS A 197 18.00 -22.78 0.44
C LYS A 197 17.18 -23.54 -0.61
N GLU A 198 17.07 -22.99 -1.82
CA GLU A 198 16.39 -23.65 -2.93
C GLU A 198 17.18 -24.88 -3.41
N ASP A 199 18.51 -24.79 -3.47
CA ASP A 199 19.40 -25.90 -3.84
C ASP A 199 19.34 -27.05 -2.82
N VAL A 200 19.34 -26.75 -1.52
CA VAL A 200 19.23 -27.78 -0.46
C VAL A 200 17.85 -28.46 -0.50
N GLU A 201 16.78 -27.69 -0.74
CA GLU A 201 15.44 -28.26 -0.95
C GLU A 201 15.43 -29.17 -2.18
N SER A 202 16.04 -28.74 -3.29
CA SER A 202 16.16 -29.52 -4.53
C SER A 202 17.01 -30.78 -4.36
N ALA A 203 18.14 -30.70 -3.66
CA ALA A 203 19.07 -31.82 -3.46
C ALA A 203 18.54 -32.88 -2.49
N SER A 204 17.59 -32.51 -1.63
CA SER A 204 16.98 -33.43 -0.67
C SER A 204 15.76 -34.17 -1.25
N ASP A 205 15.50 -34.04 -2.57
CA ASP A 205 14.26 -34.48 -3.24
C ASP A 205 12.97 -33.99 -2.54
N LEU A 206 13.09 -32.94 -1.72
CA LEU A 206 11.96 -32.31 -1.08
C LEU A 206 11.29 -31.46 -2.15
N LYS A 207 10.23 -32.01 -2.77
CA LYS A 207 9.33 -31.23 -3.62
C LYS A 207 9.03 -29.92 -2.90
N ARG A 208 9.33 -28.79 -3.57
CA ARG A 208 9.13 -27.44 -3.05
C ARG A 208 7.75 -27.38 -2.42
N ARG A 209 7.67 -27.45 -1.08
CA ARG A 209 6.39 -27.39 -0.39
C ARG A 209 5.83 -26.02 -0.72
N SER A 210 4.75 -25.99 -1.50
CA SER A 210 4.15 -24.73 -1.88
C SER A 210 3.81 -24.01 -0.57
N LYS A 211 4.46 -22.87 -0.32
CA LYS A 211 4.11 -21.98 0.79
C LYS A 211 2.79 -21.26 0.52
N SER A 212 2.20 -21.50 -0.65
CA SER A 212 0.79 -21.29 -0.85
C SER A 212 0.07 -22.23 0.09
N HIS A 213 -0.29 -21.72 1.27
CA HIS A 213 -1.52 -22.21 1.87
C HIS A 213 -2.55 -22.09 0.77
N THR A 214 -3.09 -23.22 0.30
CA THR A 214 -4.25 -23.20 -0.56
C THR A 214 -5.27 -22.43 0.25
N SER A 215 -5.42 -21.14 -0.09
CA SER A 215 -6.35 -20.29 0.61
C SER A 215 -7.69 -21.01 0.52
N PRO A 216 -8.51 -21.03 1.58
CA PRO A 216 -9.84 -21.64 1.51
C PRO A 216 -10.46 -21.19 0.21
N HIS A 217 -10.93 -22.15 -0.59
CA HIS A 217 -11.27 -21.86 -1.97
C HIS A 217 -12.51 -20.96 -1.99
N LEU A 218 -12.29 -19.64 -1.98
CA LEU A 218 -13.32 -18.60 -1.84
C LEU A 218 -14.29 -18.53 -3.03
N ARG A 219 -14.20 -19.47 -3.98
CA ARG A 219 -15.04 -19.43 -5.18
C ARG A 219 -16.50 -19.63 -4.83
N ASP A 220 -16.83 -20.43 -3.82
CA ASP A 220 -18.23 -20.67 -3.44
C ASP A 220 -18.83 -19.45 -2.75
N GLU A 221 -18.10 -18.82 -1.83
CA GLU A 221 -18.50 -17.56 -1.21
C GLU A 221 -18.60 -16.42 -2.23
N THR A 222 -17.67 -16.37 -3.22
CA THR A 222 -17.73 -15.40 -4.30
C THR A 222 -18.95 -15.63 -5.19
N LYS A 223 -19.26 -16.89 -5.54
CA LYS A 223 -20.47 -17.24 -6.29
C LYS A 223 -21.74 -16.85 -5.54
N ILE A 224 -21.79 -17.09 -4.22
CA ILE A 224 -22.91 -16.68 -3.37
C ILE A 224 -23.05 -15.16 -3.37
N LEU A 225 -21.94 -14.42 -3.19
CA LEU A 225 -21.94 -12.96 -3.19
C LEU A 225 -22.41 -12.39 -4.55
N LEU A 226 -21.90 -12.93 -5.67
CA LEU A 226 -22.30 -12.51 -7.01
C LEU A 226 -23.77 -12.82 -7.29
N ARG A 227 -24.28 -13.97 -6.80
CA ARG A 227 -25.69 -14.30 -6.86
C ARG A 227 -26.52 -13.26 -6.10
N MET A 228 -26.12 -12.92 -4.87
CA MET A 228 -26.80 -11.89 -4.08
C MET A 228 -26.78 -10.53 -4.79
N TYR A 229 -25.66 -10.12 -5.40
CA TYR A 229 -25.60 -8.85 -6.15
C TYR A 229 -26.54 -8.82 -7.35
N LYS A 230 -26.72 -9.97 -8.01
CA LYS A 230 -27.65 -10.12 -9.13
C LYS A 230 -29.11 -10.11 -8.66
N GLU A 231 -29.44 -10.87 -7.60
CA GLU A 231 -30.79 -10.95 -7.04
C GLU A 231 -31.25 -9.62 -6.45
N GLU A 232 -30.35 -8.90 -5.77
CA GLU A 232 -30.62 -7.58 -5.20
C GLU A 232 -30.51 -6.46 -6.25
N GLU A 233 -30.15 -6.77 -7.50
CA GLU A 233 -29.95 -5.80 -8.58
C GLU A 233 -29.14 -4.57 -8.11
N LEU A 234 -28.00 -4.82 -7.46
CA LEU A 234 -27.21 -3.80 -6.75
C LEU A 234 -26.74 -2.65 -7.66
N HIS A 235 -26.61 -2.93 -8.97
CA HIS A 235 -26.14 -2.01 -9.99
C HIS A 235 -27.26 -1.38 -10.85
N SER A 236 -28.52 -1.67 -10.54
CA SER A 236 -29.69 -1.07 -11.20
C SER A 236 -30.34 -0.04 -10.28
N LEU A 237 -30.82 1.06 -10.85
CA LEU A 237 -31.47 2.14 -10.11
C LEU A 237 -32.88 1.74 -9.65
N HIS A 238 -33.11 1.77 -8.34
CA HIS A 238 -34.40 1.53 -7.70
C HIS A 238 -34.80 2.70 -6.80
N SER A 239 -35.89 3.37 -7.15
CA SER A 239 -36.39 4.52 -6.37
C SER A 239 -36.82 4.09 -4.96
N GLY A 240 -36.39 4.86 -3.96
CA GLY A 240 -36.71 4.66 -2.54
C GLY A 240 -35.94 3.52 -1.85
N ARG A 241 -34.99 2.86 -2.52
CA ARG A 241 -34.27 1.72 -1.94
C ARG A 241 -33.23 2.18 -0.92
N SER A 242 -33.33 1.69 0.32
CA SER A 242 -32.33 1.89 1.38
C SER A 242 -32.22 0.68 2.31
N MET A 243 -31.00 0.40 2.77
CA MET A 243 -30.67 -0.75 3.65
C MET A 243 -30.10 -0.27 5.01
N GLY A 244 -30.47 0.95 5.45
CA GLY A 244 -30.07 1.47 6.76
C GLY A 244 -28.58 1.84 6.89
N HIS A 245 -27.85 1.91 5.78
CA HIS A 245 -26.47 2.38 5.72
C HIS A 245 -26.32 3.44 4.64
N ALA A 246 -25.64 4.54 4.96
CA ALA A 246 -25.20 5.53 4.00
C ALA A 246 -23.68 5.67 4.05
N ALA A 247 -23.03 5.23 2.98
CA ALA A 247 -21.60 5.39 2.82
C ALA A 247 -21.29 6.89 2.68
N VAL A 248 -20.28 7.34 3.41
CA VAL A 248 -19.83 8.73 3.35
C VAL A 248 -18.87 8.85 2.18
N ASN A 249 -19.15 9.74 1.21
CA ASN A 249 -18.18 10.09 0.18
C ASN A 249 -17.01 10.88 0.81
N ARG A 250 -15.94 10.15 1.16
CA ARG A 250 -14.77 10.72 1.83
C ARG A 250 -13.95 11.62 0.93
N PHE A 251 -13.97 11.35 -0.38
CA PHE A 251 -13.25 12.17 -1.35
C PHE A 251 -13.87 13.57 -1.43
N ASP A 252 -15.18 13.66 -1.68
CA ASP A 252 -15.90 14.94 -1.76
C ASP A 252 -15.82 15.71 -0.45
N ARG A 253 -16.02 15.03 0.68
CA ARG A 253 -15.87 15.64 2.00
C ARG A 253 -14.46 16.18 2.22
N GLY A 254 -13.45 15.46 1.74
CA GLY A 254 -12.06 15.88 1.80
C GLY A 254 -11.77 17.09 0.93
N TYR A 255 -12.29 17.10 -0.29
CA TYR A 255 -12.24 18.24 -1.20
C TYR A 255 -12.84 19.50 -0.55
N GLN A 256 -14.08 19.41 -0.06
CA GLN A 256 -14.75 20.53 0.62
C GLN A 256 -13.99 21.01 1.85
N ARG A 257 -13.34 20.11 2.60
CA ARG A 257 -12.53 20.48 3.77
C ARG A 257 -11.25 21.21 3.37
N LEU A 258 -10.56 20.73 2.34
CA LEU A 258 -9.35 21.36 1.83
C LEU A 258 -9.67 22.75 1.27
N GLU A 259 -10.74 22.86 0.49
CA GLU A 259 -11.27 24.12 -0.05
C GLU A 259 -11.75 25.06 1.08
N GLY A 260 -12.42 24.51 2.10
CA GLY A 260 -12.94 25.23 3.26
C GLY A 260 -11.88 25.78 4.24
N GLY A 261 -10.62 25.90 3.80
CA GLY A 261 -9.55 26.57 4.54
C GLY A 261 -8.53 25.62 5.15
N LYS A 262 -8.75 24.29 5.15
CA LYS A 262 -7.77 23.36 5.73
C LYS A 262 -6.44 23.38 4.98
N LEU A 263 -6.48 23.56 3.66
CA LEU A 263 -5.27 23.73 2.86
C LEU A 263 -4.56 25.05 3.21
N SER A 264 -5.30 26.14 3.38
CA SER A 264 -4.76 27.43 3.82
C SER A 264 -4.09 27.35 5.19
N ASP A 265 -4.70 26.64 6.14
CA ASP A 265 -4.12 26.37 7.47
C ASP A 265 -2.81 25.60 7.36
N TYR A 266 -2.78 24.56 6.51
CA TYR A 266 -1.58 23.78 6.25
C TYR A 266 -0.46 24.66 5.66
N LEU A 267 -0.78 25.48 4.64
CA LEU A 267 0.17 26.40 4.03
C LEU A 267 0.70 27.43 5.02
N LYS A 268 -0.15 27.96 5.91
CA LYS A 268 0.27 28.88 6.97
C LYS A 268 1.26 28.22 7.92
N LYS A 269 0.95 27.00 8.41
CA LYS A 269 1.84 26.24 9.28
C LYS A 269 3.17 25.90 8.61
N SER A 270 3.14 25.50 7.34
CA SER A 270 4.33 25.20 6.56
C SER A 270 5.22 26.44 6.41
N LYS A 271 4.65 27.62 6.14
CA LYS A 271 5.38 28.89 6.09
C LYS A 271 5.99 29.28 7.44
N GLU A 272 5.26 29.12 8.53
CA GLU A 272 5.77 29.37 9.88
C GLU A 272 6.96 28.45 10.20
N PHE A 273 6.83 27.16 9.88
CA PHE A 273 7.92 26.19 10.06
C PHE A 273 9.15 26.55 9.22
N ALA A 274 8.98 26.92 7.95
CA ALA A 274 10.07 27.37 7.09
C ALA A 274 10.77 28.63 7.66
N SER A 275 10.02 29.57 8.24
CA SER A 275 10.58 30.75 8.91
C SER A 275 11.43 30.38 10.13
N VAL A 276 11.01 29.38 10.91
CA VAL A 276 11.78 28.87 12.05
C VAL A 276 13.08 28.20 11.60
N LEU A 277 13.03 27.39 10.54
CA LEU A 277 14.23 26.76 9.97
C LEU A 277 15.22 27.80 9.45
N ALA A 278 14.74 28.82 8.74
CA ALA A 278 15.58 29.91 8.25
C ALA A 278 16.26 30.69 9.40
N THR A 279 15.53 30.90 10.50
CA THR A 279 16.07 31.57 11.69
C THR A 279 17.14 30.71 12.37
N THR A 280 16.88 29.40 12.52
CA THR A 280 17.81 28.44 13.12
C THR A 280 19.10 28.34 12.31
N GLU A 281 19.00 28.26 10.98
CA GLU A 281 20.17 28.22 10.09
C GLU A 281 20.99 29.51 10.15
N LYS A 282 20.33 30.68 10.24
CA LYS A 282 21.02 31.96 10.43
C LYS A 282 21.80 32.00 11.75
N LEU A 283 21.20 31.51 12.84
CA LEU A 283 21.87 31.44 14.15
C LEU A 283 23.07 30.48 14.11
N ARG A 284 22.93 29.31 13.46
CA ARG A 284 24.01 28.36 13.28
C ARG A 284 25.23 28.99 12.59
N ARG A 285 25.01 29.74 11.51
CA ARG A 285 26.08 30.46 10.80
C ARG A 285 26.77 31.53 11.65
N LEU A 286 26.03 32.21 12.54
CA LEU A 286 26.62 33.19 13.45
C LEU A 286 27.52 32.51 14.50
N VAL A 287 27.11 31.34 15.01
CA VAL A 287 27.91 30.57 15.96
C VAL A 287 29.17 30.01 15.29
N ASP A 288 29.04 29.39 14.11
CA ASP A 288 30.16 28.79 13.37
C ASP A 288 31.18 29.86 12.88
N GLY A 289 30.71 31.07 12.57
CA GLY A 289 31.57 32.19 12.21
C GLY A 289 32.38 32.75 13.39
N GLN A 290 31.95 32.53 14.63
CA GLN A 290 32.60 33.07 15.82
C GLN A 290 33.72 32.15 16.35
N THR A 291 33.69 30.86 16.03
CA THR A 291 34.70 29.87 16.45
C THR A 291 35.97 29.86 15.61
N MET A 292 36.00 30.51 14.45
CA MET A 292 37.18 30.54 13.56
C MET A 292 38.11 31.74 13.77
N ASN A 293 37.87 32.58 14.79
CA ASN A 293 38.74 33.69 15.13
C ASN A 293 39.34 33.57 16.55
N VAL A 294 39.61 32.35 16.99
CA VAL A 294 40.51 32.11 18.12
C VAL A 294 41.92 32.15 17.54
N ASP A 295 42.60 33.26 17.81
CA ASP A 295 44.01 33.51 17.47
C ASP A 295 44.84 32.23 17.63
N SER A 296 45.33 31.72 16.50
CA SER A 296 46.22 30.56 16.43
C SER A 296 47.64 30.88 16.96
N SER A 297 47.79 31.84 17.88
CA SER A 297 49.08 32.25 18.44
C SER A 297 49.48 31.48 19.69
N SER A 298 48.63 30.60 20.23
CA SER A 298 49.02 29.69 21.31
C SER A 298 49.13 28.26 20.78
N SER A 299 50.28 27.94 20.19
CA SER A 299 50.72 26.56 20.02
C SER A 299 50.56 25.83 21.36
N PRO A 300 49.74 24.77 21.47
CA PRO A 300 49.83 23.89 22.62
C PRO A 300 51.26 23.36 22.72
N PRO A 301 51.83 23.25 23.93
CA PRO A 301 53.15 22.67 24.10
C PRO A 301 53.16 21.24 23.55
N PRO A 302 54.26 20.82 22.90
CA PRO A 302 54.37 19.48 22.34
C PRO A 302 54.11 18.45 23.45
N PRO A 303 53.32 17.39 23.18
CA PRO A 303 53.15 16.31 24.13
C PRO A 303 54.52 15.69 24.43
N PRO A 304 54.77 15.28 25.68
CA PRO A 304 56.02 14.65 26.05
C PRO A 304 56.23 13.37 25.24
N ASP A 305 57.43 13.29 24.65
CA ASP A 305 57.97 12.17 23.90
C ASP A 305 57.71 10.83 24.61
N LEU A 306 56.70 10.08 24.14
CA LEU A 306 56.60 8.64 24.36
C LEU A 306 57.31 7.95 23.21
N GLN A 307 58.64 7.99 23.28
CA GLN A 307 59.49 7.08 22.52
C GLN A 307 59.28 5.64 23.05
N ALA A 308 59.42 4.69 22.12
CA ALA A 308 59.46 3.24 22.33
C ALA A 308 58.10 2.55 22.52
N LEU A 309 57.60 1.95 21.43
CA LEU A 309 57.73 0.51 21.19
C LEU A 309 57.11 0.16 19.82
N THR A 310 57.95 0.07 18.80
CA THR A 310 57.62 -0.54 17.52
C THR A 310 57.95 -2.05 17.59
N PRO A 311 56.96 -2.95 17.47
CA PRO A 311 57.21 -4.28 16.94
C PRO A 311 57.03 -4.26 15.42
N SER A 312 58.15 -4.51 14.74
CA SER A 312 58.26 -4.89 13.34
C SER A 312 57.40 -6.12 13.02
N ASN A 313 56.49 -6.03 12.04
CA ASN A 313 56.01 -7.16 11.26
C ASN A 313 55.38 -6.69 9.92
N PRO A 314 55.17 -7.57 8.91
CA PRO A 314 55.70 -7.33 7.58
C PRO A 314 54.60 -6.89 6.60
N THR A 315 55.06 -6.17 5.58
CA THR A 315 54.53 -6.09 4.21
C THR A 315 53.17 -6.77 3.97
N LEU A 316 52.10 -5.99 4.09
CA LEU A 316 50.83 -6.27 3.43
C LEU A 316 50.50 -5.11 2.49
N GLN A 317 50.15 -5.47 1.26
CA GLN A 317 49.83 -4.60 0.13
C GLN A 317 48.66 -3.66 0.43
N PRO A 318 48.58 -2.48 -0.22
CA PRO A 318 47.53 -1.51 0.03
C PRO A 318 46.20 -1.94 -0.62
N LEU A 319 45.21 -2.26 0.20
CA LEU A 319 43.79 -2.30 -0.18
C LEU A 319 43.22 -0.87 -0.18
N PRO A 320 42.38 -0.49 -1.17
CA PRO A 320 41.79 0.84 -1.26
C PRO A 320 40.74 1.06 -0.16
N HIS A 321 40.79 2.23 0.47
CA HIS A 321 39.94 2.64 1.59
C HIS A 321 38.44 2.71 1.21
N PRO A 322 37.53 2.42 2.15
CA PRO A 322 36.11 2.65 1.97
C PRO A 322 35.71 4.11 2.24
N PHE A 323 34.76 4.56 1.44
CA PHE A 323 34.09 5.86 1.41
C PHE A 323 33.68 6.43 2.79
N ALA A 324 34.03 7.69 3.02
CA ALA A 324 33.32 8.58 3.95
C ALA A 324 32.23 9.36 3.16
N PRO A 325 31.01 9.56 3.69
CA PRO A 325 29.99 10.30 2.97
C PRO A 325 30.20 11.81 3.22
N THR A 326 30.86 12.47 2.27
CA THR A 326 30.79 13.93 2.15
C THR A 326 29.80 14.25 1.04
N ILE A 327 28.59 14.68 1.42
CA ILE A 327 27.65 15.29 0.48
C ILE A 327 28.15 16.71 0.21
N LEU A 328 28.87 16.88 -0.89
CA LEU A 328 29.09 18.18 -1.51
C LEU A 328 28.98 18.00 -3.03
N CYS A 329 27.88 18.46 -3.61
CA CYS A 329 27.68 18.45 -5.06
C CYS A 329 28.50 19.58 -5.70
N THR A 330 29.55 19.21 -6.41
CA THR A 330 30.15 20.04 -7.47
C THR A 330 30.22 19.21 -8.74
N ALA A 331 29.40 19.60 -9.72
CA ALA A 331 29.37 19.00 -11.05
C ALA A 331 30.40 19.66 -11.96
N SER A 332 31.26 18.87 -12.59
CA SER A 332 31.86 19.21 -13.89
C SER A 332 32.60 18.04 -14.56
N ARG A 333 32.23 17.82 -15.83
CA ARG A 333 33.00 17.32 -17.00
C ARG A 333 33.28 15.81 -17.22
N ALA A 334 32.60 15.30 -18.26
CA ALA A 334 33.10 14.77 -19.55
C ALA A 334 34.25 13.75 -19.62
N ALA A 335 33.94 12.55 -20.15
CA ALA A 335 34.73 11.65 -21.02
C ALA A 335 33.89 10.36 -21.23
N SER A 336 33.34 10.06 -22.43
CA SER A 336 33.92 9.32 -23.58
C SER A 336 34.13 7.82 -23.37
N ASP A 337 33.39 7.04 -24.19
CA ASP A 337 33.65 5.71 -24.76
C ASP A 337 34.23 4.55 -23.93
N ALA A 338 33.41 3.50 -23.80
CA ALA A 338 33.74 2.16 -24.33
C ALA A 338 32.49 1.26 -24.22
N VAL A 339 31.82 1.02 -25.35
CA VAL A 339 30.81 -0.03 -25.50
C VAL A 339 31.56 -1.35 -25.57
N GLN A 340 31.35 -2.23 -24.59
CA GLN A 340 31.79 -3.62 -24.65
C GLN A 340 30.53 -4.48 -24.82
N GLU A 341 30.39 -4.97 -26.04
CA GLU A 341 29.38 -5.90 -26.53
C GLU A 341 29.63 -7.26 -25.86
N TRP A 342 28.70 -7.68 -25.00
CA TRP A 342 28.63 -9.04 -24.47
C TRP A 342 27.36 -9.65 -25.05
N ASP A 343 27.54 -10.41 -26.14
CA ASP A 343 26.55 -11.34 -26.65
C ASP A 343 26.50 -12.56 -25.72
N GLU A 344 25.57 -12.53 -24.77
CA GLU A 344 25.08 -13.74 -24.10
C GLU A 344 23.68 -14.04 -24.64
N GLU A 345 23.59 -15.14 -25.39
CA GLU A 345 22.36 -15.70 -25.93
C GLU A 345 21.43 -16.12 -24.77
N ASP A 346 20.50 -15.23 -24.44
CA ASP A 346 19.42 -15.47 -23.49
C ASP A 346 18.35 -16.37 -24.13
N HIS A 347 18.40 -17.66 -23.79
CA HIS A 347 17.40 -18.65 -24.17
C HIS A 347 16.18 -18.71 -23.22
N SER A 348 15.89 -17.67 -22.44
CA SER A 348 14.71 -17.66 -21.54
C SER A 348 13.41 -17.13 -22.17
N ASN A 349 13.35 -17.01 -23.50
CA ASN A 349 12.17 -16.50 -24.22
C ASN A 349 11.00 -17.51 -24.34
N ASP A 350 10.83 -18.40 -23.37
CA ASP A 350 9.59 -19.15 -23.18
C ASP A 350 8.52 -18.25 -22.56
N LYS A 351 7.94 -17.42 -23.44
CA LYS A 351 6.51 -17.14 -23.51
C LYS A 351 5.81 -16.78 -22.19
N LEU A 352 6.18 -15.63 -21.61
CA LEU A 352 5.25 -14.87 -20.77
C LEU A 352 4.21 -14.19 -21.67
N THR A 353 3.14 -14.90 -22.03
CA THR A 353 1.93 -14.27 -22.55
C THR A 353 1.34 -13.41 -21.44
N SER A 354 1.45 -12.08 -21.60
CA SER A 354 0.67 -11.11 -20.84
C SER A 354 -0.81 -11.49 -20.98
N GLY A 355 -1.48 -11.85 -19.88
CA GLY A 355 -2.90 -12.22 -19.85
C GLY A 355 -3.85 -11.03 -20.06
N SER A 356 -3.45 -10.02 -20.84
CA SER A 356 -4.19 -8.79 -21.10
C SER A 356 -4.76 -8.67 -22.51
N ASP A 357 -4.44 -9.60 -23.42
CA ASP A 357 -4.96 -9.58 -24.78
C ASP A 357 -6.30 -10.34 -24.86
N LEU A 358 -7.29 -9.87 -24.11
CA LEU A 358 -8.70 -10.24 -24.31
C LEU A 358 -9.33 -9.18 -25.22
N THR A 359 -9.22 -9.39 -26.53
CA THR A 359 -10.04 -8.66 -27.50
C THR A 359 -11.50 -9.06 -27.32
N VAL A 360 -12.27 -8.20 -26.65
CA VAL A 360 -13.73 -8.32 -26.53
C VAL A 360 -14.34 -8.12 -27.91
N THR A 361 -14.84 -9.20 -28.51
CA THR A 361 -15.66 -9.12 -29.71
C THR A 361 -17.13 -9.07 -29.30
N THR A 362 -17.83 -8.02 -29.71
CA THR A 362 -19.29 -7.92 -29.59
C THR A 362 -19.95 -8.51 -30.83
N ASP A 363 -20.93 -9.40 -30.63
CA ASP A 363 -21.70 -9.98 -31.72
C ASP A 363 -22.57 -8.88 -32.38
N PRO A 364 -22.40 -8.62 -33.69
CA PRO A 364 -23.08 -7.53 -34.38
C PRO A 364 -24.60 -7.71 -34.54
N GLY A 365 -25.16 -8.91 -34.26
CA GLY A 365 -26.59 -9.16 -34.39
C GLY A 365 -27.44 -8.78 -33.17
N ASN A 366 -26.84 -8.79 -31.98
CA ASN A 366 -27.56 -8.65 -30.69
C ASN A 366 -26.82 -7.73 -29.69
N GLY A 367 -25.61 -7.28 -30.01
CA GLY A 367 -24.80 -6.42 -29.13
C GLY A 367 -24.29 -7.13 -27.88
N GLN A 368 -24.38 -8.45 -27.82
CA GLN A 368 -23.97 -9.24 -26.66
C GLN A 368 -22.46 -9.49 -26.74
N MET A 369 -21.75 -9.32 -25.62
CA MET A 369 -20.32 -9.61 -25.53
C MET A 369 -20.12 -11.12 -25.55
N SER A 370 -19.58 -11.67 -26.65
CA SER A 370 -19.21 -13.08 -26.74
C SER A 370 -17.79 -13.23 -26.20
N GLY A 371 -17.70 -13.59 -24.93
CA GLY A 371 -16.47 -14.03 -24.28
C GLY A 371 -16.88 -15.06 -23.24
N ASP A 372 -16.64 -16.33 -23.55
CA ASP A 372 -17.01 -17.47 -22.72
C ASP A 372 -16.32 -17.37 -21.36
N TRP A 373 -17.00 -16.78 -20.40
CA TRP A 373 -16.59 -16.88 -19.00
C TRP A 373 -17.02 -18.21 -18.38
N TYR A 374 -18.04 -18.88 -18.92
CA TYR A 374 -18.47 -20.23 -18.51
C TYR A 374 -19.34 -20.88 -19.60
N GLU A 375 -18.76 -21.69 -20.49
CA GLU A 375 -19.52 -22.77 -21.12
C GLU A 375 -19.58 -23.94 -20.15
N GLU A 376 -20.75 -24.18 -19.57
CA GLU A 376 -21.00 -25.19 -18.54
C GLU A 376 -21.17 -26.62 -19.12
N HIS A 377 -20.82 -26.83 -20.41
CA HIS A 377 -21.14 -28.09 -21.12
C HIS A 377 -20.00 -28.82 -21.84
N GLU A 378 -18.73 -28.39 -21.72
CA GLU A 378 -17.59 -29.19 -22.20
C GLU A 378 -16.53 -29.38 -21.10
N PHE A 379 -16.83 -30.27 -20.16
CA PHE A 379 -15.78 -31.01 -19.46
C PHE A 379 -15.68 -32.41 -20.09
N PRO A 380 -14.51 -32.83 -20.61
CA PRO A 380 -14.33 -34.21 -21.04
C PRO A 380 -14.50 -35.14 -19.83
N GLU A 381 -15.36 -36.15 -19.96
CA GLU A 381 -15.53 -37.27 -19.01
C GLU A 381 -14.21 -38.03 -18.69
N ALA A 382 -13.10 -37.70 -19.35
CA ALA A 382 -11.79 -38.29 -19.18
C ALA A 382 -11.08 -38.00 -17.84
N LEU A 383 -11.61 -37.11 -16.98
CA LEU A 383 -11.03 -36.82 -15.66
C LEU A 383 -11.78 -37.45 -14.47
N MET A 384 -12.92 -38.11 -14.70
CA MET A 384 -13.66 -38.83 -13.65
C MET A 384 -13.28 -40.32 -13.53
N ASN A 385 -12.38 -40.82 -14.38
CA ASN A 385 -11.99 -42.24 -14.43
C ASN A 385 -10.59 -42.55 -13.84
N MET A 386 -10.04 -41.68 -12.98
CA MET A 386 -8.74 -41.92 -12.30
C MET A 386 -8.88 -42.36 -10.83
N ASN A 387 -10.02 -42.93 -10.42
CA ASN A 387 -10.25 -43.37 -9.03
C ASN A 387 -10.53 -44.87 -8.85
N GLU A 388 -10.23 -45.72 -9.85
CA GLU A 388 -10.33 -47.18 -9.71
C GLU A 388 -9.11 -47.82 -10.35
N ASP A 389 -7.99 -47.87 -9.62
CA ASP A 389 -6.92 -48.89 -9.77
C ASP A 389 -5.78 -48.60 -8.77
N GLU A 390 -6.03 -48.87 -7.48
CA GLU A 390 -4.96 -49.19 -6.53
C GLU A 390 -5.54 -50.02 -5.35
N VAL A 391 -6.00 -51.23 -5.68
CA VAL A 391 -6.20 -52.31 -4.70
C VAL A 391 -5.29 -53.46 -5.12
N HIS A 392 -4.03 -53.40 -4.70
CA HIS A 392 -3.16 -54.57 -4.69
C HIS A 392 -2.26 -54.61 -3.45
N ASN A 393 -2.61 -55.56 -2.59
CA ASN A 393 -1.77 -56.41 -1.75
C ASN A 393 -0.50 -55.80 -1.12
N SER A 394 -0.59 -55.56 0.18
CA SER A 394 0.50 -55.90 1.10
C SER A 394 -0.06 -56.87 2.14
N ASP A 395 -0.02 -58.16 1.79
CA ASP A 395 0.13 -59.24 2.75
C ASP A 395 1.53 -59.10 3.34
N ASP A 396 1.65 -58.48 4.51
CA ASP A 396 2.80 -58.64 5.40
C ASP A 396 2.28 -59.23 6.70
N GLU A 397 2.31 -60.56 6.75
CA GLU A 397 2.38 -61.29 8.01
C GLU A 397 3.74 -61.01 8.65
N ASP A 398 3.74 -60.49 9.87
CA ASP A 398 4.88 -60.60 10.79
C ASP A 398 4.36 -60.62 12.25
N ASP A 399 4.27 -61.84 12.77
CA ASP A 399 4.61 -62.27 14.13
C ASP A 399 4.48 -61.27 15.29
N LEU A 400 3.35 -61.34 16.00
CA LEU A 400 3.28 -60.95 17.41
C LEU A 400 3.31 -62.20 18.31
N PRO A 401 4.22 -62.28 19.30
CA PRO A 401 4.33 -63.44 20.18
C PRO A 401 3.11 -63.54 21.13
N PRO A 402 2.74 -64.77 21.55
CA PRO A 402 1.55 -65.01 22.35
C PRO A 402 1.69 -64.41 23.76
N SER A 403 0.73 -63.55 24.12
CA SER A 403 0.51 -63.10 25.49
C SER A 403 0.16 -64.30 26.36
N LYS A 404 0.97 -64.53 27.39
CA LYS A 404 0.72 -65.52 28.43
C LYS A 404 -0.54 -65.18 29.20
N ASP A 405 -1.43 -66.15 29.28
CA ASP A 405 -2.47 -66.26 30.28
C ASP A 405 -1.85 -66.17 31.68
N VAL A 406 -2.35 -65.25 32.49
CA VAL A 406 -2.18 -65.28 33.94
C VAL A 406 -3.57 -65.41 34.51
N ASP A 407 -3.93 -66.66 34.80
CA ASP A 407 -4.99 -67.03 35.72
C ASP A 407 -4.69 -66.44 37.10
N SER A 408 -5.69 -65.82 37.71
CA SER A 408 -5.72 -65.54 39.14
C SER A 408 -7.19 -65.51 39.57
N ASP A 409 -7.76 -66.71 39.63
CA ASP A 409 -8.87 -67.02 40.53
C ASP A 409 -8.35 -67.12 41.98
N ASP A 410 -9.29 -66.95 42.92
CA ASP A 410 -9.28 -67.56 44.27
C ASP A 410 -8.40 -66.85 45.34
N SER A 411 -8.79 -66.66 46.60
CA SER A 411 -9.96 -67.06 47.43
C SER A 411 -9.88 -66.30 48.77
N GLY A 412 -11.04 -66.07 49.41
CA GLY A 412 -11.26 -66.05 50.88
C GLY A 412 -10.66 -64.86 51.66
N GLU A 413 -11.18 -64.41 52.80
CA GLU A 413 -12.11 -64.94 53.79
C GLU A 413 -12.83 -63.79 54.51
N GLU A 414 -13.86 -64.19 55.25
CA GLU A 414 -14.73 -63.46 56.19
C GLU A 414 -14.04 -62.54 57.21
#